data_AF-A4G4B5-F1
#
_entry.id   AF-A4G4B5-F1
#
_cell.length_a   1.000
_cell.length_b   1.000
_cell.length_c   1.000
_cell.angle_alpha   90.00
_cell.angle_beta   90.00
_cell.angle_gamma   90.00
#
_symmetry.space_group_name_H-M   'P 1'
#
loop_
_entity.id
_entity.type
_entity.pdbx_description
1 polymer ?
#
loop_
_entity_poly.entity_id
_entity_poly.type
_entity_poly.pdbx_seq_one_letter_code
_entity_poly.pdbx_strand_id
1 'polypeptide(L)'
;MEKQQNWSTEQYKGMEVHVTVLQKEGVKDKWDYTVRICEPGVDATAESELAAESGDDADYISANEALAAGFAKGYAMVNELRE
;
A
#
# COMPACT_ATOMS: atom_id res chain seq x y z
N MET A 1 -0.17 1.29 22.71
CA MET A 1 -0.34 2.39 21.74
C MET A 1 -0.61 1.72 20.41
N GLU A 2 -1.85 1.76 19.95
CA GLU A 2 -2.19 1.29 18.61
C GLU A 2 -1.40 2.17 17.63
N LYS A 3 -0.37 1.60 16.99
CA LYS A 3 0.27 2.25 15.85
C LYS A 3 -0.81 2.34 14.80
N GLN A 4 -1.55 3.45 14.73
CA GLN A 4 -2.42 3.76 13.60
C GLN A 4 -1.53 3.62 12.36
N GLN A 5 -1.71 2.54 11.61
CA GLN A 5 -1.11 2.40 10.29
C GLN A 5 -1.68 3.58 9.50
N ASN A 6 -0.83 4.54 9.20
CA ASN A 6 -1.24 5.72 8.46
C ASN A 6 -1.31 5.29 7.00
N TRP A 7 -2.51 4.91 6.55
CA TRP A 7 -2.77 4.56 5.17
C TRP A 7 -2.88 5.85 4.37
N SER A 8 -2.04 5.97 3.35
CA SER A 8 -2.17 7.00 2.31
C SER A 8 -3.02 6.43 1.19
N THR A 9 -4.10 7.12 0.84
CA THR A 9 -5.03 6.66 -0.19
C THR A 9 -5.00 7.58 -1.39
N GLU A 10 -4.96 7.00 -2.59
CA GLU A 10 -5.15 7.72 -3.84
C GLU A 10 -6.14 7.01 -4.77
N GLN A 11 -6.87 7.79 -5.56
CA GLN A 11 -7.77 7.27 -6.58
C GLN A 11 -7.04 7.15 -7.92
N TYR A 12 -7.06 5.96 -8.51
CA TYR A 12 -6.44 5.69 -9.80
C TYR A 12 -7.35 4.80 -10.65
N LYS A 13 -7.66 5.23 -11.88
CA LYS A 13 -8.54 4.52 -12.84
C LYS A 13 -9.86 4.00 -12.22
N GLY A 14 -10.47 4.79 -11.33
CA GLY A 14 -11.73 4.44 -10.68
C GLY A 14 -11.61 3.35 -9.60
N MET A 15 -10.41 3.12 -9.06
CA MET A 15 -10.17 2.28 -7.89
C MET A 15 -9.44 3.10 -6.81
N GLU A 16 -9.55 2.68 -5.56
CA GLU A 16 -8.77 3.24 -4.46
C GLU A 16 -7.53 2.41 -4.21
N VAL A 17 -6.38 3.07 -4.16
CA VAL A 17 -5.06 2.51 -3.87
C VAL A 17 -4.64 2.99 -2.49
N HIS A 18 -4.59 2.08 -1.53
CA HIS A 18 -4.22 2.34 -0.15
C HIS A 18 -2.81 1.82 0.11
N VAL A 19 -1.89 2.70 0.50
CA VAL A 19 -0.50 2.33 0.80
C VAL A 19 -0.17 2.71 2.23
N THR A 20 0.39 1.78 2.99
CA THR A 20 0.98 2.06 4.29
C THR A 20 2.43 1.61 4.31
N VAL A 21 3.25 2.33 5.06
CA VAL A 21 4.68 2.03 5.21
C VAL A 21 4.95 1.56 6.63
N LEU A 22 5.72 0.48 6.73
CA LEU A 22 6.02 -0.20 7.98
C LEU A 22 7.52 -0.17 8.18
N GLN A 23 7.97 0.34 9.32
CA GLN A 23 9.38 0.26 9.66
C GLN A 23 9.72 -1.17 10.07
N LYS A 24 10.76 -1.75 9.47
CA LYS A 24 11.24 -3.09 9.81
C LYS A 24 11.72 -3.12 11.26
N GLU A 25 11.19 -4.04 12.06
CA GLU A 25 11.63 -4.20 13.45
C GLU A 25 13.07 -4.72 13.50
N GLY A 26 13.91 -4.08 14.32
CA GLY A 26 15.29 -4.50 14.51
C GLY A 26 16.29 -3.98 13.47
N VAL A 27 15.86 -3.31 12.40
CA VAL A 27 16.76 -2.66 11.46
C VAL A 27 16.45 -1.16 11.36
N LYS A 28 17.38 -0.34 11.87
CA LYS A 28 17.29 1.11 11.70
C LYS A 28 17.33 1.45 10.21
N ASP A 29 16.47 2.38 9.81
CA ASP A 29 16.41 2.94 8.45
C ASP A 29 15.99 1.96 7.35
N LYS A 30 15.29 0.86 7.70
CA LYS A 30 14.62 0.01 6.71
C LYS A 30 13.12 0.10 6.83
N TRP A 31 12.48 0.30 5.69
CA TRP A 31 11.05 0.45 5.55
C TRP A 31 10.55 -0.53 4.52
N ASP A 32 9.38 -1.11 4.78
CA ASP A 32 8.59 -1.86 3.82
C ASP A 32 7.31 -1.09 3.52
N TYR A 33 6.56 -1.55 2.52
CA TYR A 33 5.20 -1.08 2.30
C TYR A 33 4.21 -2.24 2.15
N THR A 34 2.96 -1.93 2.43
CA THR A 34 1.81 -2.73 2.05
C THR A 34 0.89 -1.87 1.23
N VAL A 35 0.44 -2.38 0.09
CA VAL A 35 -0.53 -1.75 -0.80
C VAL A 35 -1.75 -2.65 -0.93
N ARG A 36 -2.92 -2.03 -0.85
CA ARG A 36 -4.23 -2.65 -0.99
C ARG A 36 -5.04 -1.88 -2.01
N ILE A 37 -5.80 -2.59 -2.82
CA ILE A 37 -6.67 -2.03 -3.85
C ILE A 37 -8.08 -2.50 -3.56
N CYS A 38 -9.02 -1.55 -3.56
CA CYS A 38 -10.44 -1.84 -3.45
C CYS A 38 -11.26 -0.93 -4.38
N GLU A 39 -12.52 -1.29 -4.56
CA GLU A 39 -13.48 -0.40 -5.20
C GLU A 39 -13.71 0.85 -4.32
N PRO A 40 -14.06 2.00 -4.91
CA PRO A 40 -14.22 3.23 -4.17
C PRO A 40 -15.35 3.15 -3.14
N GLY A 41 -15.05 3.55 -1.89
CA GLY A 41 -16.00 3.54 -0.78
C GLY A 41 -16.15 2.20 -0.05
N VAL A 42 -15.32 1.22 -0.41
CA VAL A 42 -15.24 -0.09 0.23
C VAL A 42 -14.23 -0.07 1.40
N ASP A 43 -14.41 -0.94 2.40
CA ASP A 43 -13.53 -0.98 3.54
C ASP A 43 -12.18 -1.67 3.20
N ALA A 44 -11.13 -0.88 2.97
CA ALA A 44 -9.79 -1.38 2.67
C ALA A 44 -9.09 -2.13 3.83
N THR A 45 -9.70 -2.17 5.02
CA THR A 45 -9.21 -2.98 6.15
C THR A 45 -9.74 -4.41 6.09
N ALA A 46 -10.88 -4.63 5.44
CA ALA A 46 -11.49 -5.95 5.24
C ALA A 46 -10.87 -6.68 4.04
N GLU A 47 -10.06 -7.70 4.30
CA GLU A 47 -9.39 -8.51 3.27
C GLU A 47 -10.36 -9.09 2.23
N SER A 48 -11.57 -9.48 2.67
CA SER A 48 -12.63 -10.01 1.79
C SER A 48 -13.14 -9.01 0.74
N GLU A 49 -12.95 -7.71 0.97
CA GLU A 49 -13.40 -6.66 0.04
C GLU A 49 -12.28 -6.09 -0.82
N LEU A 50 -11.04 -6.56 -0.65
CA LEU A 50 -9.91 -6.16 -1.46
C LEU A 50 -9.99 -6.79 -2.86
N ALA A 51 -9.81 -5.96 -3.88
CA ALA A 51 -9.64 -6.43 -5.25
C ALA A 51 -8.24 -7.02 -5.46
N ALA A 52 -7.23 -6.45 -4.80
CA ALA A 52 -5.86 -6.96 -4.78
C ALA A 52 -5.11 -6.44 -3.55
N GLU A 53 -4.09 -7.18 -3.14
CA GLU A 53 -3.12 -6.73 -2.13
C GLU A 53 -1.70 -7.17 -2.52
N SER A 54 -0.73 -6.37 -2.11
CA SER A 54 0.68 -6.70 -2.27
C SER A 54 1.49 -6.03 -1.19
N GLY A 55 2.51 -6.71 -0.68
CA GLY A 55 3.57 -6.12 0.11
C GLY A 55 4.89 -6.29 -0.61
N ASP A 56 5.84 -5.43 -0.28
CA ASP A 56 7.20 -5.57 -0.76
C ASP A 56 8.14 -5.58 0.44
N ASP A 57 9.04 -6.56 0.44
CA ASP A 57 10.03 -6.79 1.48
C ASP A 57 11.36 -6.09 1.14
N ALA A 58 11.32 -5.07 0.28
CA ALA A 58 12.52 -4.34 -0.09
C ALA A 58 12.99 -3.44 1.06
N ASP A 59 14.30 -3.27 1.15
CA ASP A 59 14.95 -2.52 2.22
C ASP A 59 15.02 -1.02 1.86
N TYR A 60 13.86 -0.35 1.80
CA TYR A 60 13.82 1.08 1.49
C TYR A 60 14.50 1.90 2.61
N ILE A 61 15.36 2.84 2.23
CA ILE A 61 16.13 3.67 3.17
C ILE A 61 15.30 4.79 3.82
N SER A 62 14.06 4.98 3.37
CA SER A 62 13.16 6.03 3.86
C SER A 62 11.69 5.66 3.66
N ALA A 63 10.84 6.09 4.60
CA ALA A 63 9.39 5.90 4.53
C ALA A 63 8.79 6.49 3.26
N ASN A 64 9.29 7.63 2.78
CA ASN A 64 8.81 8.27 1.56
C ASN A 64 9.13 7.47 0.29
N GLU A 65 10.27 6.78 0.26
CA GLU A 65 10.63 5.89 -0.86
C GLU A 65 9.75 4.64 -0.87
N ALA A 66 9.55 4.02 0.30
CA ALA A 66 8.62 2.89 0.43
C ALA A 66 7.20 3.29 0.00
N LEU A 67 6.75 4.49 0.36
CA LEU A 67 5.43 5.00 0.00
C LEU A 67 5.28 5.19 -1.52
N ALA A 68 6.27 5.83 -2.16
CA ALA A 68 6.27 6.05 -3.59
C ALA A 68 6.33 4.72 -4.37
N ALA A 69 7.13 3.77 -3.90
CA ALA A 69 7.19 2.42 -4.47
C ALA A 69 5.85 1.68 -4.32
N GLY A 70 5.22 1.79 -3.15
CA GLY A 70 3.90 1.22 -2.90
C GLY A 70 2.81 1.75 -3.82
N PHE A 71 2.80 3.06 -4.08
CA PHE A 71 1.86 3.64 -5.06
C PHE A 71 2.16 3.18 -6.48
N ALA A 72 3.44 3.17 -6.90
CA ALA A 72 3.83 2.68 -8.22
C ALA A 72 3.37 1.23 -8.44
N LYS A 73 3.56 0.36 -7.44
CA LYS A 73 3.07 -1.02 -7.46
C LYS A 73 1.53 -1.09 -7.48
N GLY A 74 0.87 -0.26 -6.69
CA GLY A 74 -0.59 -0.11 -6.68
C GLY A 74 -1.16 0.23 -8.04
N TYR A 75 -0.63 1.25 -8.72
CA TYR A 75 -1.09 1.62 -10.05
C TYR A 75 -0.85 0.53 -11.09
N ALA A 76 0.28 -0.19 -11.00
CA ALA A 76 0.55 -1.33 -11.87
C ALA A 76 -0.51 -2.43 -11.70
N MET A 77 -0.85 -2.78 -10.46
CA MET A 77 -1.90 -3.77 -10.17
C MET A 77 -3.28 -3.29 -10.65
N VAL A 78 -3.62 -2.02 -10.46
CA VAL A 78 -4.88 -1.45 -11.01
C VAL A 78 -4.89 -1.53 -12.53
N ASN A 79 -3.74 -1.32 -13.20
CA ASN A 79 -3.65 -1.49 -14.64
C ASN A 79 -3.97 -2.92 -15.06
N GLU A 80 -3.40 -3.92 -14.38
CA GLU A 80 -3.68 -5.33 -14.66
C GLU A 80 -5.16 -5.71 -14.39
N LEU A 81 -5.80 -5.09 -13.39
CA LEU A 81 -7.22 -5.29 -13.07
C LEU A 81 -8.19 -4.61 -14.07
N ARG A 82 -7.71 -3.59 -14.80
CA ARG A 82 -8.53 -2.72 -15.68
C ARG A 82 -8.07 -2.74 -17.15
N GLU A 83 -7.17 -3.67 -17.53
CA GLU A 83 -6.87 -4.00 -18.93
C GLU A 83 -8.05 -4.71 -19.62
#